data_AF-A0A1G7YF39-F1
#
_entry.id   AF-A0A1G7YF39-F1
#
_cell.length_a   1.000
_cell.length_b   1.000
_cell.length_c   1.000
_cell.angle_alpha   90.00
_cell.angle_beta   90.00
_cell.angle_gamma   90.00
#
_symmetry.space_group_name_H-M   'P 1'
#
loop_
_entity.id
_entity.type
_entity.pdbx_description
1 polymer ?
#
loop_
_entity_poly.entity_id
_entity_poly.type
_entity_poly.pdbx_seq_one_letter_code
_entity_poly.pdbx_strand_id
1 'polypeptide(L)'
;MNQNTSQDLQTGTHYAVTIGSQTVGNEGWAYTGTLYRNGVRIATFEERGDGGDMPCSFVSREEEDAFRAHAIATAPADLQLASYYEHGFPIVRLVTRHLVEKDLTRDMARQVLVWFMDEKGLGCVKSPRKADTHAIALKVQAQNPGSVVLNLLPFDAAVALALTFDLA
;
A
#
# COMPACT_ATOMS: atom_id res chain seq x y z
N MET A 1 1.89 -25.29 17.61
CA MET A 1 3.21 -24.64 17.56
C MET A 1 3.31 -23.94 16.23
N ASN A 2 3.03 -22.63 16.15
CA ASN A 2 3.23 -21.84 14.93
C ASN A 2 4.28 -20.76 15.26
N GLN A 3 5.54 -21.08 14.99
CA GLN A 3 6.69 -20.17 15.12
C GLN A 3 7.24 -19.76 13.74
N ASN A 4 6.38 -19.52 12.75
CA ASN A 4 6.81 -19.20 11.39
C ASN A 4 6.49 -17.77 10.92
N THR A 5 6.13 -16.84 11.81
CA THR A 5 5.79 -15.47 11.39
C THR A 5 6.87 -14.43 11.71
N SER A 6 8.00 -14.81 12.30
CA SER A 6 9.04 -13.84 12.71
C SER A 6 10.39 -14.00 12.01
N GLN A 7 10.60 -15.07 11.23
CA GLN A 7 11.89 -15.34 10.56
C GLN A 7 11.95 -14.90 9.09
N ASP A 8 10.82 -14.70 8.41
CA ASP A 8 10.82 -14.20 7.02
C ASP A 8 11.09 -12.69 6.88
N LEU A 9 11.21 -11.98 8.01
CA LEU A 9 11.45 -10.53 8.04
C LEU A 9 12.93 -10.13 7.82
N GLN A 10 13.88 -11.07 7.70
CA GLN A 10 15.32 -10.72 7.68
C GLN A 10 16.11 -11.08 6.42
N THR A 11 15.52 -11.70 5.39
CA THR A 11 16.22 -11.93 4.09
C THR A 11 15.32 -11.73 2.85
N GLY A 12 14.13 -11.13 3.01
CA GLY A 12 13.15 -10.97 1.94
C GLY A 12 13.53 -9.89 0.93
N THR A 13 13.37 -10.18 -0.37
CA THR A 13 13.39 -9.14 -1.41
C THR A 13 12.17 -8.25 -1.23
N HIS A 14 12.37 -6.95 -1.05
CA HIS A 14 11.33 -5.95 -0.88
C HIS A 14 11.22 -5.05 -2.12
N TYR A 15 10.01 -4.90 -2.64
CA TYR A 15 9.70 -3.97 -3.73
C TYR A 15 8.89 -2.78 -3.22
N ALA A 16 9.24 -1.58 -3.66
CA ALA A 16 8.55 -0.35 -3.30
C ALA A 16 8.42 0.54 -4.53
N VAL A 17 7.45 1.45 -4.50
CA VAL A 17 7.30 2.48 -5.55
C VAL A 17 7.22 3.88 -4.94
N THR A 18 7.61 4.86 -5.74
CA THR A 18 7.27 6.26 -5.50
C THR A 18 6.58 6.78 -6.76
N ILE A 19 5.51 7.55 -6.61
CA ILE A 19 4.78 8.13 -7.73
C ILE A 19 4.86 9.66 -7.74
N GLY A 20 4.94 10.23 -8.94
CA GLY A 20 4.76 11.65 -9.22
C GLY A 20 3.51 11.84 -10.08
N SER A 21 2.77 12.92 -9.83
CA SER A 21 1.64 13.29 -10.68
C SER A 21 2.16 13.70 -12.06
N GLN A 22 1.54 13.17 -13.11
CA GLN A 22 1.72 13.68 -14.47
C GLN A 22 0.44 14.39 -14.91
N THR A 23 0.59 15.39 -15.77
CA THR A 23 -0.53 16.02 -16.48
C THR A 23 -0.36 15.64 -17.95
N VAL A 24 -0.76 14.42 -18.31
CA VAL A 24 -0.77 13.96 -19.70
C VAL A 24 -2.22 13.92 -20.14
N GLY A 25 -2.61 14.84 -21.02
CA GLY A 25 -3.99 14.98 -21.46
C GLY A 25 -4.95 15.46 -20.35
N ASN A 26 -6.24 15.55 -20.69
CA ASN A 26 -7.31 16.01 -19.79
C ASN A 26 -7.69 14.98 -18.70
N GLU A 27 -6.86 13.98 -18.43
CA GLU A 27 -7.19 12.85 -17.58
C GLU A 27 -6.49 12.93 -16.21
N GLY A 28 -7.28 13.00 -15.14
CA GLY A 28 -6.79 13.23 -13.78
C GLY A 28 -6.08 12.04 -13.11
N TRP A 29 -5.89 10.92 -13.82
CA TRP A 29 -5.37 9.66 -13.28
C TRP A 29 -3.98 9.26 -13.79
N ALA A 30 -3.36 10.06 -14.66
CA ALA A 30 -2.03 9.77 -15.19
C ALA A 30 -0.93 10.01 -14.14
N TYR A 31 0.02 9.07 -14.03
CA TYR A 31 1.15 9.19 -13.11
C TYR A 31 2.42 8.57 -13.68
N THR A 32 3.57 9.06 -13.21
CA THR A 32 4.84 8.33 -13.38
C THR A 32 5.30 7.80 -12.05
N GLY A 33 6.13 6.77 -12.07
CA GLY A 33 6.74 6.30 -10.85
C GLY A 33 8.10 5.67 -11.08
N THR A 34 8.71 5.39 -9.94
CA THR A 34 10.01 4.72 -9.85
C THR A 34 9.84 3.48 -9.00
N LEU A 35 10.30 2.35 -9.51
CA LEU A 35 10.31 1.06 -8.82
C LEU A 35 11.66 0.86 -8.15
N TYR A 36 11.62 0.42 -6.90
CA TYR A 36 12.79 0.12 -6.09
C TYR A 36 12.78 -1.33 -5.63
N ARG A 37 13.96 -1.93 -5.57
CA ARG A 37 14.22 -3.23 -4.94
C ARG A 37 15.22 -3.02 -3.82
N ASN A 38 14.83 -3.34 -2.59
CA ASN A 38 15.67 -3.15 -1.39
C ASN A 38 16.25 -1.72 -1.28
N GLY A 39 15.47 -0.71 -1.69
CA GLY A 39 15.88 0.71 -1.68
C GLY A 39 16.70 1.17 -2.89
N VAL A 40 17.08 0.28 -3.80
CA VAL A 40 17.80 0.63 -5.04
C VAL A 40 16.80 0.80 -6.18
N ARG A 41 16.92 1.88 -6.96
CA ARG A 41 16.08 2.09 -8.15
C ARG A 41 16.37 1.02 -9.21
N ILE A 42 15.32 0.33 -9.66
CA ILE A 42 15.42 -0.71 -10.68
C ILE A 42 14.59 -0.44 -11.94
N ALA A 43 13.59 0.44 -11.88
CA ALA A 43 12.84 0.85 -13.08
C ALA A 43 12.15 2.20 -12.91
N THR A 44 11.72 2.77 -14.03
CA THR A 44 10.72 3.86 -14.08
C THR A 44 9.52 3.42 -14.90
N PHE A 45 8.32 3.82 -14.51
CA PHE A 45 7.08 3.46 -15.20
C PHE A 45 6.15 4.66 -15.41
N GLU A 46 5.22 4.54 -16.34
CA GLU A 46 4.23 5.56 -16.68
C GLU A 46 2.85 4.91 -16.83
N GLU A 47 1.85 5.44 -16.14
CA GLU A 47 0.44 5.13 -16.33
C GLU A 47 -0.21 6.35 -16.99
N ARG A 48 -0.88 6.11 -18.12
CA ARG A 48 -1.44 7.19 -18.96
C ARG A 48 -2.91 7.47 -18.65
N GLY A 49 -3.58 6.60 -17.90
CA GLY A 49 -5.00 6.73 -17.56
C GLY A 49 -5.95 6.22 -18.65
N ASP A 50 -5.41 5.75 -19.79
CA ASP A 50 -6.16 5.25 -20.94
C ASP A 50 -6.50 3.75 -20.84
N GLY A 51 -6.07 3.09 -19.76
CA GLY A 51 -6.21 1.64 -19.56
C GLY A 51 -5.37 0.83 -20.54
N GLY A 52 -4.34 1.45 -21.15
CA GLY A 52 -3.40 0.84 -22.08
C GLY A 52 -2.17 0.23 -21.40
N ASP A 53 -1.17 -0.13 -22.22
CA ASP A 53 0.12 -0.62 -21.74
C ASP A 53 0.79 0.41 -20.83
N MET A 54 1.12 0.01 -19.60
CA MET A 54 1.90 0.81 -18.66
C MET A 54 3.40 0.62 -18.97
N PRO A 55 4.07 1.56 -19.67
CA PRO A 55 5.45 1.37 -20.10
C PRO A 55 6.36 1.35 -18.88
N CYS A 56 7.28 0.38 -18.82
CA CYS A 56 8.23 0.22 -17.73
C CYS A 56 9.66 0.07 -18.29
N SER A 57 10.57 0.93 -17.85
CA SER A 57 11.97 0.95 -18.25
C SER A 57 12.86 0.46 -17.12
N PHE A 58 13.25 -0.81 -17.16
CA PHE A 58 14.17 -1.41 -16.20
C PHE A 58 15.62 -0.97 -16.45
N VAL A 59 16.40 -0.88 -15.39
CA VAL A 59 17.83 -0.55 -15.46
C VAL A 59 18.67 -1.68 -16.06
N SER A 60 18.18 -2.93 -15.97
CA SER A 60 18.79 -4.10 -16.59
C SER A 60 17.77 -5.22 -16.81
N ARG A 61 18.13 -6.20 -17.64
CA ARG A 61 17.27 -7.36 -17.91
C ARG A 61 17.14 -8.27 -16.69
N GLU A 62 18.21 -8.38 -15.89
CA GLU A 62 18.22 -9.17 -14.66
C GLU A 62 17.22 -8.65 -13.63
N GLU A 63 17.05 -7.33 -13.50
CA GLU A 63 16.04 -6.76 -12.61
C GLU A 63 14.61 -6.95 -13.14
N GLU A 64 14.42 -6.87 -14.46
CA GLU A 64 13.13 -7.21 -15.07
C GLU A 64 12.74 -8.66 -14.78
N ASP A 65 13.66 -9.59 -15.01
CA ASP A 65 13.42 -11.03 -14.81
C ASP A 65 13.19 -11.35 -13.32
N ALA A 66 13.94 -10.70 -12.41
CA ALA A 66 13.75 -10.85 -10.97
C ALA A 66 12.40 -10.30 -10.48
N PHE A 67 11.97 -9.16 -11.01
CA PHE A 67 10.67 -8.59 -10.70
C PHE A 67 9.53 -9.48 -11.22
N ARG A 68 9.64 -9.97 -12.45
CA ARG A 68 8.69 -10.90 -13.06
C ARG A 68 8.55 -12.19 -12.25
N ALA A 69 9.67 -12.78 -11.83
CA ALA A 69 9.67 -13.98 -11.00
C ALA A 69 8.96 -13.75 -9.65
N HIS A 70 9.21 -12.59 -9.01
CA HIS A 70 8.52 -12.20 -7.79
C HIS A 70 7.01 -11.99 -7.99
N ALA A 71 6.63 -11.31 -9.07
CA ALA A 71 5.23 -11.08 -9.43
C ALA A 71 4.45 -12.39 -9.61
N ILE A 72 5.03 -13.37 -10.32
CA ILE A 72 4.44 -14.70 -10.50
C ILE A 72 4.30 -15.42 -9.16
N ALA A 73 5.31 -15.36 -8.30
CA ALA A 73 5.30 -16.03 -6.99
C ALA A 73 4.28 -15.43 -6.00
N THR A 74 3.85 -14.18 -6.20
CA THR A 74 2.96 -13.43 -5.30
C THR A 74 1.59 -13.12 -5.90
N ALA A 75 1.34 -13.62 -7.12
CA ALA A 75 0.05 -13.50 -7.78
C ALA A 75 -1.00 -14.36 -7.04
N PRO A 76 -2.21 -13.82 -6.81
CA PRO A 76 -3.35 -14.62 -6.35
C PRO A 76 -3.65 -15.78 -7.31
N ALA A 77 -4.06 -16.93 -6.78
CA ALA A 77 -4.25 -18.16 -7.56
C ALA A 77 -5.37 -18.06 -8.63
N ASP A 78 -6.30 -17.13 -8.44
CA ASP A 78 -7.41 -16.80 -9.35
C ASP A 78 -6.99 -15.83 -10.48
N LEU A 79 -5.87 -15.13 -10.30
CA LEU A 79 -5.22 -14.33 -11.33
C LEU A 79 -4.16 -15.18 -12.05
N GLN A 80 -4.62 -16.17 -12.83
CA GLN A 80 -3.78 -16.65 -13.94
C GLN A 80 -3.60 -15.46 -14.87
N LEU A 81 -2.37 -14.96 -14.99
CA LEU A 81 -1.94 -13.80 -15.77
C LEU A 81 -2.30 -13.98 -17.26
N ALA A 82 -3.59 -13.90 -17.58
CA ALA A 82 -4.10 -13.83 -18.93
C ALA A 82 -3.87 -12.40 -19.42
N SER A 83 -2.66 -12.14 -19.92
CA SER A 83 -2.32 -11.05 -20.84
C SER A 83 -2.56 -9.60 -20.40
N TYR A 84 -3.12 -9.33 -19.22
CA TYR A 84 -3.25 -7.96 -18.71
C TYR A 84 -1.94 -7.54 -18.01
N TYR A 85 -1.00 -7.08 -18.84
CA TYR A 85 0.25 -6.41 -18.53
C TYR A 85 1.22 -7.19 -17.64
N GLU A 86 2.20 -7.86 -18.26
CA GLU A 86 3.25 -8.66 -17.58
C GLU A 86 3.94 -7.91 -16.42
N HIS A 87 3.97 -6.57 -16.47
CA HIS A 87 4.50 -5.69 -15.43
C HIS A 87 3.45 -4.76 -14.79
N GLY A 88 2.32 -4.53 -15.47
CA GLY A 88 1.29 -3.55 -15.09
C GLY A 88 0.65 -3.88 -13.75
N PHE A 89 0.05 -5.06 -13.65
CA PHE A 89 -0.70 -5.46 -12.47
C PHE A 89 0.14 -5.50 -11.17
N PRO A 90 1.37 -6.08 -11.16
CA PRO A 90 2.22 -6.04 -9.97
C PRO A 90 2.60 -4.61 -9.54
N ILE A 91 2.90 -3.73 -10.49
CA ILE A 91 3.24 -2.33 -10.19
C ILE A 91 2.00 -1.57 -9.70
N VAL A 92 0.82 -1.77 -10.30
CA VAL A 92 -0.44 -1.16 -9.82
C VAL A 92 -0.71 -1.56 -8.37
N ARG A 93 -0.52 -2.82 -7.99
CA ARG A 93 -0.65 -3.24 -6.58
C ARG A 93 0.32 -2.49 -5.65
N LEU A 94 1.56 -2.29 -6.08
CA LEU A 94 2.53 -1.50 -5.33
C LEU A 94 2.12 -0.02 -5.25
N VAL A 95 1.57 0.54 -6.33
CA VAL A 95 1.05 1.92 -6.37
C VAL A 95 -0.15 2.08 -5.44
N THR A 96 -1.13 1.18 -5.48
CA THR A 96 -2.28 1.17 -4.56
C THR A 96 -1.81 1.12 -3.13
N ARG A 97 -0.89 0.19 -2.80
CA ARG A 97 -0.30 0.11 -1.46
C ARG A 97 0.38 1.42 -1.06
N HIS A 98 1.21 1.99 -1.93
CA HIS A 98 1.89 3.26 -1.68
C HIS A 98 0.91 4.42 -1.41
N LEU A 99 -0.17 4.51 -2.19
CA LEU A 99 -1.22 5.51 -2.00
C LEU A 99 -1.93 5.33 -0.66
N VAL A 100 -2.32 4.10 -0.32
CA VAL A 100 -2.94 3.78 0.97
C VAL A 100 -2.00 4.09 2.12
N GLU A 101 -0.72 3.72 2.05
CA GLU A 101 0.28 4.04 3.07
C GLU A 101 0.44 5.56 3.26
N LYS A 102 0.52 6.31 2.16
CA LYS A 102 0.63 7.78 2.19
C LYS A 102 -0.59 8.42 2.85
N ASP A 103 -1.78 7.98 2.45
CA ASP A 103 -3.03 8.54 2.96
C ASP A 103 -3.29 8.13 4.41
N LEU A 104 -3.01 6.88 4.75
CA LEU A 104 -3.08 6.38 6.12
C LEU A 104 -2.10 7.13 7.05
N THR A 105 -0.86 7.35 6.61
CA THR A 105 0.12 8.16 7.36
C THR A 105 -0.39 9.58 7.61
N ARG A 106 -0.90 10.23 6.56
CA ARG A 106 -1.47 11.58 6.64
C ARG A 106 -2.65 11.63 7.62
N ASP A 107 -3.51 10.63 7.58
CA ASP A 107 -4.74 10.59 8.35
C ASP A 107 -4.46 10.21 9.81
N MET A 108 -3.64 9.21 10.08
CA MET A 108 -3.22 8.85 11.45
C MET A 108 -2.47 9.98 12.16
N ALA A 109 -1.81 10.87 11.42
CA ALA A 109 -1.18 12.07 11.98
C ALA A 109 -2.20 13.15 12.42
N ARG A 110 -3.43 13.13 11.87
CA ARG A 110 -4.45 14.17 12.05
C ARG A 110 -5.66 13.70 12.85
N GLN A 111 -5.90 12.41 12.92
CA GLN A 111 -7.09 11.81 13.52
C GLN A 111 -6.80 10.40 14.04
N VAL A 112 -7.67 9.96 14.95
CA VAL A 112 -7.70 8.56 15.39
C VAL A 112 -8.65 7.80 14.47
N LEU A 113 -8.11 6.81 13.78
CA LEU A 113 -8.84 5.91 12.90
C LEU A 113 -9.27 4.68 13.70
N VAL A 114 -10.55 4.34 13.61
CA VAL A 114 -11.17 3.29 14.42
C VAL A 114 -12.00 2.41 13.52
N TRP A 115 -11.75 1.11 13.54
CA TRP A 115 -12.66 0.14 12.99
C TRP A 115 -13.64 -0.30 14.08
N PHE A 116 -14.89 0.12 13.95
CA PHE A 116 -15.98 -0.31 14.81
C PHE A 116 -16.45 -1.69 14.31
N MET A 117 -16.56 -2.68 15.21
CA MET A 117 -16.95 -4.04 14.79
C MET A 117 -18.46 -4.19 14.57
N ASP A 118 -19.23 -3.30 15.18
CA ASP A 118 -20.68 -3.16 15.12
C ASP A 118 -21.16 -2.29 13.95
N GLU A 119 -20.32 -1.36 13.49
CA GLU A 119 -20.56 -0.56 12.29
C GLU A 119 -19.74 -1.13 11.11
N LYS A 120 -20.36 -1.33 9.94
CA LYS A 120 -19.63 -1.82 8.76
C LYS A 120 -18.75 -0.71 8.16
N GLY A 121 -17.72 -0.25 8.85
CA GLY A 121 -16.83 0.76 8.30
C GLY A 121 -15.79 1.35 9.26
N LEU A 122 -14.88 2.12 8.66
CA LEU A 122 -13.88 2.90 9.39
C LEU A 122 -14.51 4.21 9.88
N GLY A 123 -14.58 4.36 11.20
CA GLY A 123 -14.88 5.63 11.85
C GLY A 123 -13.63 6.46 12.08
N CYS A 124 -13.81 7.77 12.28
CA CYS A 124 -12.73 8.67 12.64
C CYS A 124 -13.11 9.53 13.85
N VAL A 125 -12.17 9.69 14.78
CA VAL A 125 -12.25 10.66 15.86
C VAL A 125 -11.23 11.75 15.57
N LYS A 126 -11.71 12.95 15.24
CA LYS A 126 -10.85 14.08 14.91
C LYS A 126 -9.97 14.43 16.12
N SER A 127 -8.66 14.43 15.91
CA SER A 127 -7.72 14.97 16.89
C SER A 127 -7.57 16.47 16.64
N PRO A 128 -7.68 17.34 17.65
CA PRO A 128 -7.29 18.74 17.50
C PRO A 128 -5.85 18.82 17.01
N ARG A 129 -5.55 19.65 16.01
CA ARG A 129 -4.17 19.88 15.57
C ARG A 129 -3.33 20.29 16.80
N LYS A 130 -2.24 19.56 17.06
CA LYS A 130 -1.32 19.63 18.22
C LYS A 130 -1.65 18.75 19.43
N ALA A 131 -2.78 18.04 19.44
CA ALA A 131 -3.05 17.07 20.51
C ALA A 131 -2.26 15.78 20.29
N ASP A 132 -1.91 15.12 21.39
CA ASP A 132 -1.28 13.80 21.35
C ASP A 132 -2.30 12.76 20.86
N THR A 133 -2.22 12.45 19.56
CA THR A 133 -3.09 11.47 18.89
C THR A 133 -2.99 10.09 19.55
N HIS A 134 -1.84 9.73 20.13
CA HIS A 134 -1.68 8.46 20.84
C HIS A 134 -2.50 8.44 22.14
N ALA A 135 -2.45 9.51 22.94
CA ALA A 135 -3.26 9.62 24.15
C ALA A 135 -4.77 9.61 23.86
N ILE A 136 -5.21 10.21 22.75
CA ILE A 136 -6.62 10.14 22.30
C ILE A 136 -6.98 8.73 21.86
N ALA A 137 -6.10 8.06 21.11
CA ALA A 137 -6.30 6.68 20.67
C ALA A 137 -6.51 5.71 21.85
N LEU A 138 -5.71 5.85 22.92
CA LEU A 138 -5.89 5.07 24.15
C LEU A 138 -7.25 5.31 24.82
N LYS A 139 -7.71 6.56 24.86
CA LYS A 139 -9.04 6.90 25.41
C LYS A 139 -10.17 6.29 24.57
N VAL A 140 -10.05 6.36 23.25
CA VAL A 140 -11.03 5.80 22.31
C VAL A 140 -11.11 4.28 22.46
N GLN A 141 -9.96 3.59 22.58
CA GLN A 141 -9.90 2.15 22.83
C GLN A 141 -10.54 1.76 24.17
N ALA A 142 -10.31 2.55 25.22
CA ALA A 142 -10.91 2.30 26.54
C ALA A 142 -12.44 2.47 26.54
N GLN A 143 -12.97 3.39 25.72
CA GLN A 143 -14.41 3.61 25.56
C GLN A 143 -15.07 2.55 24.65
N ASN A 144 -14.32 1.97 23.72
CA ASN A 144 -14.81 1.02 22.73
C ASN A 144 -13.90 -0.23 22.70
N PRO A 145 -13.96 -1.11 23.72
CA PRO A 145 -13.03 -2.24 23.85
C PRO A 145 -13.17 -3.28 22.73
N GLY A 146 -14.31 -3.31 22.02
CA GLY A 146 -14.53 -4.19 20.88
C GLY A 146 -14.01 -3.64 19.55
N SER A 147 -13.56 -2.39 19.50
CA SER A 147 -13.09 -1.75 18.27
C SER A 147 -11.59 -1.92 18.10
N VAL A 148 -11.12 -1.82 16.84
CA VAL A 148 -9.69 -1.81 16.52
C VAL A 148 -9.27 -0.37 16.23
N VAL A 149 -8.40 0.19 17.08
CA VAL A 149 -7.85 1.53 16.86
C VAL A 149 -6.54 1.42 16.08
N LEU A 150 -6.55 1.83 14.81
CA LEU A 150 -5.42 1.68 13.90
C LEU A 150 -4.18 2.43 14.39
N ASN A 151 -4.36 3.58 15.07
CA ASN A 151 -3.28 4.39 15.66
C ASN A 151 -2.48 3.69 16.77
N LEU A 152 -2.96 2.56 17.29
CA LEU A 152 -2.28 1.79 18.32
C LEU A 152 -1.55 0.55 17.74
N LEU A 153 -1.70 0.29 16.44
CA LEU A 153 -1.07 -0.85 15.79
C LEU A 153 0.32 -0.50 15.23
N PRO A 154 1.21 -1.48 15.05
CA PRO A 154 2.34 -1.35 14.13
C PRO A 154 1.83 -0.90 12.76
N PHE A 155 2.54 0.01 12.09
CA PHE A 155 2.05 0.64 10.86
C PHE A 155 1.71 -0.38 9.76
N ASP A 156 2.54 -1.42 9.59
CA ASP A 156 2.28 -2.49 8.61
C ASP A 156 0.96 -3.24 8.88
N ALA A 157 0.61 -3.45 10.15
CA ALA A 157 -0.65 -4.06 10.53
C ALA A 157 -1.84 -3.13 10.26
N ALA A 158 -1.67 -1.83 10.49
CA ALA A 158 -2.68 -0.83 10.14
C ALA A 158 -2.89 -0.76 8.61
N VAL A 159 -1.82 -0.82 7.81
CA VAL A 159 -1.88 -0.86 6.34
C VAL A 159 -2.58 -2.13 5.84
N ALA A 160 -2.26 -3.30 6.41
CA ALA A 160 -2.90 -4.55 6.04
C ALA A 160 -4.41 -4.53 6.30
N LEU A 161 -4.83 -3.99 7.45
CA LEU A 161 -6.25 -3.78 7.76
C LEU A 161 -6.89 -2.76 6.82
N ALA A 162 -6.21 -1.64 6.55
CA ALA A 162 -6.68 -0.60 5.63
C ALA A 162 -6.95 -1.14 4.21
N LEU A 163 -6.05 -2.01 3.71
CA LEU A 163 -6.23 -2.70 2.42
C LEU A 163 -7.35 -3.74 2.46
N THR A 164 -7.60 -4.37 3.61
CA THR A 164 -8.67 -5.38 3.77
C THR A 164 -10.05 -4.72 3.80
N PHE A 165 -10.13 -3.52 4.36
CA PHE A 165 -11.38 -2.76 4.49
C PHE A 165 -11.69 -1.86 3.30
N ASP A 166 -10.93 -2.00 2.21
CA ASP A 166 -11.11 -1.29 0.95
C ASP A 166 -11.16 0.24 1.14
N LEU A 167 -10.12 0.80 1.78
CA LEU A 167 -9.86 2.25 1.79
C LEU A 167 -9.42 2.79 0.40
N ALA A 168 -9.84 2.15 -0.69
CA ALA A 168 -9.55 2.52 -2.08
C ALA A 168 -10.72 3.30 -2.71
#